data_AF-A0A167J1F3-F1
#
_entry.id   AF-A0A167J1F3-F1
#
_cell.length_a   1.000
_cell.length_b   1.000
_cell.length_c   1.000
_cell.angle_alpha   90.00
_cell.angle_beta   90.00
_cell.angle_gamma   90.00
#
_symmetry.space_group_name_H-M   'P 1'
#
loop_
_entity.id
_entity.type
_entity.pdbx_description
1 polymer ?
#
loop_
_entity_poly.entity_id
_entity_poly.type
_entity_poly.pdbx_seq_one_letter_code
_entity_poly.pdbx_strand_id
1 'polypeptide(L)'
;MHRAALVSLACLASGTLATPAPRHTVNSTSGNYTGPSNAICMRQMYNVSLPPYEAVSFHASIDANPNQTVVTALIQDFLTSQKNYTQKTETGMNMTSGTFSISGVLCTPTAGDKHNGSVQLLIHGIGFDASYWDFAFQPETYSYVYAAASAG
;
A
#
# COMPACT_ATOMS: atom_id res chain seq x y z
N MET A 1 -17.44 -42.94 -56.38
CA MET A 1 -16.10 -42.72 -55.80
C MET A 1 -15.56 -41.39 -56.31
N HIS A 2 -15.78 -40.26 -55.62
CA HIS A 2 -15.02 -39.00 -55.84
C HIS A 2 -14.94 -38.29 -54.48
N ARG A 3 -13.71 -38.00 -54.03
CA ARG A 3 -13.36 -37.48 -52.69
C ARG A 3 -13.55 -35.98 -52.63
N ALA A 4 -14.16 -35.47 -51.57
CA ALA A 4 -14.14 -34.05 -51.21
C ALA A 4 -12.76 -33.68 -50.63
N ALA A 5 -12.15 -32.63 -51.16
CA ALA A 5 -10.92 -32.04 -50.64
C ALA A 5 -11.26 -31.01 -49.55
N LEU A 6 -10.77 -31.24 -48.33
CA LEU A 6 -10.77 -30.26 -47.24
C LEU A 6 -9.56 -29.33 -47.42
N VAL A 7 -9.82 -28.04 -47.62
CA VAL A 7 -8.79 -26.99 -47.57
C VAL A 7 -8.70 -26.51 -46.12
N SER A 8 -7.60 -26.82 -45.43
CA SER A 8 -7.30 -26.28 -44.11
C SER A 8 -6.78 -24.86 -44.21
N LEU A 9 -7.50 -23.92 -43.59
CA LEU A 9 -7.05 -22.54 -43.38
C LEU A 9 -6.17 -22.53 -42.11
N ALA A 10 -4.87 -22.28 -42.27
CA ALA A 10 -3.97 -22.12 -41.14
C ALA A 10 -4.05 -20.67 -40.61
N CYS A 11 -4.64 -20.48 -39.42
CA CYS A 11 -4.52 -19.22 -38.68
C CYS A 11 -3.09 -19.07 -38.15
N LEU A 12 -2.36 -18.08 -38.69
CA LEU A 12 -1.10 -17.61 -38.11
C LEU A 12 -1.42 -16.79 -36.86
N ALA A 13 -1.26 -17.39 -35.68
CA ALA A 13 -1.25 -16.65 -34.43
C ALA A 13 0.10 -15.93 -34.29
N SER A 14 0.09 -14.62 -34.51
CA SER A 14 1.23 -13.76 -34.17
C SER A 14 1.36 -13.68 -32.64
N GLY A 15 2.23 -14.50 -32.07
CA GLY A 15 2.60 -14.41 -30.66
C GLY A 15 3.42 -13.14 -30.42
N THR A 16 2.82 -12.11 -29.84
CA THR A 16 3.59 -11.02 -29.22
C THR A 16 4.30 -11.59 -27.99
N LEU A 17 5.63 -11.57 -28.01
CA LEU A 17 6.46 -11.84 -26.83
C LEU A 17 6.06 -10.88 -25.71
N ALA A 18 5.52 -11.40 -24.62
CA ALA A 18 5.36 -10.65 -23.38
C ALA A 18 6.76 -10.24 -22.91
N THR A 19 7.03 -8.94 -22.86
CA THR A 19 8.25 -8.43 -22.23
C THR A 19 8.19 -8.78 -20.73
N PRO A 20 9.27 -9.32 -20.14
CA PRO A 20 9.29 -9.54 -18.70
C PRO A 20 9.13 -8.20 -17.99
N ALA A 21 8.21 -8.15 -17.02
CA ALA A 21 8.06 -6.98 -16.16
C ALA A 21 9.41 -6.61 -15.52
N PRO A 22 9.70 -5.31 -15.31
CA PRO A 22 10.95 -4.88 -14.69
C PRO A 22 11.16 -5.63 -13.37
N ARG A 23 12.35 -6.22 -13.22
CA ARG A 23 12.70 -7.00 -12.03
C ARG A 23 12.99 -6.04 -10.88
N HIS A 24 12.06 -5.94 -9.94
CA HIS A 24 12.25 -5.14 -8.73
C HIS A 24 13.07 -5.93 -7.70
N THR A 25 14.15 -5.34 -7.20
CA THR A 25 14.89 -5.90 -6.06
C THR A 25 14.23 -5.40 -4.79
N VAL A 26 13.78 -6.33 -3.95
CA VAL A 26 13.23 -6.03 -2.63
C VAL A 26 14.17 -6.62 -1.59
N ASN A 27 14.71 -5.78 -0.71
CA ASN A 27 15.46 -6.23 0.46
C ASN A 27 14.72 -5.82 1.74
N SER A 28 14.69 -6.67 2.76
CA SER A 28 13.85 -6.46 3.96
C SER A 28 14.65 -6.50 5.26
N THR A 29 14.32 -5.60 6.19
CA THR A 29 14.74 -5.68 7.61
C THR A 29 13.52 -5.77 8.51
N SER A 30 13.60 -6.58 9.57
CA SER A 30 12.54 -6.72 10.58
C SER A 30 12.80 -5.82 11.78
N GLY A 31 11.72 -5.30 12.37
CA GLY A 31 11.76 -4.50 13.60
C GLY A 31 10.56 -4.77 14.49
N ASN A 32 10.69 -4.45 15.77
CA ASN A 32 9.60 -4.59 16.74
C ASN A 32 8.52 -3.53 16.47
N TYR A 33 7.25 -3.94 16.55
CA TYR A 33 6.09 -3.06 16.50
C TYR A 33 5.18 -3.37 17.68
N THR A 34 4.82 -2.36 18.46
CA THR A 34 3.84 -2.50 19.54
C THR A 34 2.45 -2.35 18.93
N GLY A 35 1.83 -3.47 18.57
CA GLY A 35 0.45 -3.51 18.09
C GLY A 35 -0.57 -3.70 19.22
N PRO A 36 -1.85 -3.98 18.87
CA PRO A 36 -2.90 -4.20 19.85
C PRO A 36 -2.69 -5.52 20.60
N SER A 37 -3.25 -5.63 21.82
CA SER A 37 -3.01 -6.77 22.71
C SER A 37 -3.51 -8.12 22.19
N ASN A 38 -4.39 -8.12 21.19
CA ASN A 38 -4.97 -9.32 20.57
C ASN A 38 -4.30 -9.73 19.24
N ALA A 39 -3.19 -9.07 18.86
CA ALA A 39 -2.45 -9.40 17.65
C ALA A 39 -0.93 -9.44 17.91
N ILE A 40 -0.24 -10.34 17.22
CA ILE A 40 1.24 -10.37 17.16
C ILE A 40 1.64 -9.63 15.90
N CYS A 41 2.31 -8.49 16.06
CA CYS A 41 2.66 -7.62 14.95
C CYS A 41 4.17 -7.52 14.74
N MET A 42 4.59 -7.54 13.48
CA MET A 42 5.98 -7.37 13.07
C MET A 42 6.09 -6.28 12.01
N ARG A 43 6.99 -5.32 12.20
CA ARG A 43 7.30 -4.31 11.19
C ARG A 43 8.38 -4.83 10.26
N GLN A 44 8.18 -4.62 8.97
CA GLN A 44 9.17 -4.85 7.93
C GLN A 44 9.41 -3.57 7.13
N MET A 45 10.68 -3.29 6.82
CA MET A 45 11.07 -2.24 5.87
C MET A 45 11.43 -2.88 4.55
N TYR A 46 10.79 -2.50 3.46
CA TYR A 46 11.03 -2.98 2.11
C TYR A 46 11.73 -1.89 1.30
N ASN A 47 12.96 -2.15 0.87
CA ASN A 47 13.67 -1.27 -0.05
C ASN A 47 13.28 -1.64 -1.49
N VAL A 48 12.49 -0.80 -2.15
CA VAL A 48 11.93 -1.03 -3.48
C VAL A 48 12.58 -0.07 -4.47
N SER A 49 13.32 -0.62 -5.43
CA SER A 49 13.91 0.15 -6.53
C SER A 49 12.96 0.18 -7.73
N LEU A 50 12.59 1.37 -8.18
CA LEU A 50 11.66 1.60 -9.30
C LEU A 50 12.36 2.33 -10.45
N PRO A 51 12.16 1.89 -11.72
CA PRO A 51 12.56 2.67 -12.88
C PRO A 51 11.73 3.97 -12.96
N PRO A 52 12.08 4.93 -13.83
CA PRO A 52 11.30 6.16 -13.98
C PRO A 52 9.81 5.92 -14.28
N TYR A 53 8.92 6.56 -13.51
CA TYR A 53 7.47 6.51 -13.63
C TYR A 53 6.84 7.87 -13.30
N GLU A 54 5.65 8.14 -13.82
CA GLU A 54 4.88 9.32 -13.44
C GLU A 54 4.18 9.10 -12.10
N ALA A 55 4.37 10.02 -11.16
CA ALA A 55 3.80 9.98 -9.82
C ALA A 55 3.15 11.32 -9.46
N VAL A 56 2.08 11.25 -8.66
CA VAL A 56 1.49 12.44 -8.04
C VAL A 56 2.49 13.00 -7.03
N SER A 57 2.75 14.31 -7.14
CA SER A 57 3.58 15.05 -6.21
C SER A 57 2.73 15.76 -5.17
N PHE A 58 3.22 15.79 -3.94
CA PHE A 58 2.57 16.44 -2.82
C PHE A 58 3.37 17.63 -2.32
N HIS A 59 2.70 18.56 -1.65
CA HIS A 59 3.35 19.71 -1.02
C HIS A 59 4.36 19.25 0.05
N ALA A 60 5.53 19.87 0.09
CA ALA A 60 6.65 19.48 0.97
C ALA A 60 6.32 19.54 2.48
N SER A 61 5.20 20.17 2.85
CA SER A 61 4.66 20.18 4.21
C SER A 61 4.18 18.81 4.70
N ILE A 62 4.07 17.80 3.81
CA ILE A 62 3.83 16.40 4.18
C ILE A 62 5.15 15.63 4.07
N ASP A 63 6.19 16.15 4.70
CA ASP A 63 7.44 15.41 4.87
C ASP A 63 7.31 14.43 6.06
N ALA A 64 8.35 13.61 6.25
CA ALA A 64 8.37 12.59 7.30
C ALA A 64 8.65 13.16 8.71
N ASN A 65 9.01 14.44 8.84
CA ASN A 65 9.32 15.07 10.13
C ASN A 65 8.94 16.57 10.16
N PRO A 66 7.66 16.90 9.99
CA PRO A 66 7.21 18.28 9.93
C PRO A 66 7.23 18.91 11.33
N ASN A 67 7.49 20.21 11.40
CA ASN A 67 7.35 20.94 12.67
C ASN A 67 5.88 21.03 13.11
N GLN A 68 5.66 21.38 14.38
CA GLN A 68 4.32 21.47 14.97
C GLN A 68 3.36 22.39 14.20
N THR A 69 3.86 23.51 13.68
CA THR A 69 3.05 24.48 12.91
C THR A 69 2.51 23.83 11.65
N VAL A 70 3.35 23.08 10.94
CA VAL A 70 2.98 22.37 9.71
C VAL A 70 1.97 21.26 10.02
N VAL A 71 2.19 20.47 11.08
CA VAL A 71 1.22 19.44 11.52
C VAL A 71 -0.13 20.06 11.87
N THR A 72 -0.11 21.18 12.60
CA THR A 72 -1.35 21.87 13.00
C THR A 72 -2.11 22.38 11.78
N ALA A 73 -1.41 23.00 10.81
CA ALA A 73 -2.01 23.45 9.58
C ALA A 73 -2.60 22.29 8.75
N LEU A 74 -1.89 21.16 8.71
CA LEU A 74 -2.34 19.96 8.03
C LEU A 74 -3.64 19.40 8.61
N ILE A 75 -3.69 19.29 9.95
CA ILE A 75 -4.90 18.83 10.66
C ILE A 75 -6.05 19.82 10.45
N GLN A 76 -5.79 21.12 10.54
CA GLN A 76 -6.79 22.15 10.30
C GLN A 76 -7.37 22.08 8.87
N ASP A 77 -6.50 21.87 7.88
CA ASP A 77 -6.89 21.71 6.48
C ASP A 77 -7.72 20.46 6.26
N PHE A 78 -7.31 19.33 6.85
CA PHE A 78 -8.10 18.11 6.81
C PHE A 78 -9.47 18.32 7.44
N LEU A 79 -9.55 18.84 8.67
CA LEU A 79 -10.82 19.02 9.39
C LEU A 79 -11.78 20.00 8.70
N THR A 80 -11.26 21.05 8.06
CA THR A 80 -12.09 22.06 7.37
C THR A 80 -12.45 21.68 5.94
N SER A 81 -11.66 20.83 5.28
CA SER A 81 -11.77 20.58 3.83
C SER A 81 -11.64 19.11 3.45
N GLN A 82 -12.12 18.18 4.28
CA GLN A 82 -11.96 16.73 4.09
C GLN A 82 -12.19 16.25 2.63
N LYS A 83 -13.26 16.71 1.98
CA LYS A 83 -13.61 16.30 0.60
C LYS A 83 -12.64 16.78 -0.49
N ASN A 84 -11.95 17.90 -0.26
CA ASN A 84 -11.04 18.52 -1.23
C ASN A 84 -9.58 18.48 -0.75
N TYR A 85 -9.30 17.71 0.30
CA TYR A 85 -8.01 17.69 0.97
C TYR A 85 -6.90 17.23 0.01
N THR A 86 -7.11 16.12 -0.70
CA THR A 86 -6.17 15.61 -1.72
C THR A 86 -5.84 16.68 -2.76
N GLN A 87 -6.85 17.31 -3.35
CA GLN A 87 -6.65 18.36 -4.37
C GLN A 87 -5.88 19.57 -3.83
N LYS A 88 -6.03 19.90 -2.55
CA LYS A 88 -5.31 20.99 -1.89
C LYS A 88 -3.82 20.66 -1.66
N THR A 89 -3.50 19.38 -1.52
CA THR A 89 -2.15 18.91 -1.19
C THR A 89 -1.32 18.54 -2.42
N GLU A 90 -1.97 18.15 -3.51
CA GLU A 90 -1.29 17.78 -4.76
C GLU A 90 -0.68 19.00 -5.47
N THR A 91 0.52 18.82 -6.02
CA THR A 91 1.24 19.83 -6.81
C THR A 91 1.33 19.46 -8.29
N GLY A 92 0.71 18.35 -8.69
CA GLY A 92 0.67 17.84 -10.07
C GLY A 92 1.38 16.49 -10.22
N MET A 93 1.61 16.09 -11.47
CA MET A 93 2.36 14.87 -11.81
C MET A 93 3.83 15.22 -12.06
N ASN A 94 4.74 14.39 -11.55
CA ASN A 94 6.16 14.48 -11.89
C ASN A 94 6.76 13.11 -12.15
N MET A 95 7.75 13.07 -13.04
CA MET A 95 8.57 11.87 -13.25
C MET A 95 9.45 11.62 -12.03
N THR A 96 9.34 10.42 -11.47
CA THR A 96 10.04 9.99 -10.26
C THR A 96 10.76 8.68 -10.52
N SER A 97 11.94 8.50 -9.94
CA SER A 97 12.68 7.25 -9.96
C SER A 97 13.55 7.14 -8.70
N GLY A 98 13.95 5.93 -8.34
CA GLY A 98 14.85 5.71 -7.21
C GLY A 98 14.53 4.48 -6.38
N THR A 99 15.14 4.41 -5.20
CA THR A 99 14.90 3.37 -4.21
C THR A 99 14.14 3.95 -3.04
N PHE A 100 12.95 3.40 -2.78
CA PHE A 100 12.04 3.82 -1.72
C PHE A 100 12.08 2.82 -0.57
N SER A 101 12.19 3.30 0.66
CA SER A 101 12.07 2.45 1.85
C SER A 101 10.62 2.51 2.34
N ILE A 102 9.88 1.43 2.11
CA ILE A 102 8.45 1.33 2.42
C ILE A 102 8.30 0.51 3.70
N SER A 103 7.63 1.06 4.71
CA SER A 103 7.34 0.32 5.94
C SER A 103 5.99 -0.40 5.83
N GLY A 104 5.96 -1.68 6.21
CA GLY A 104 4.73 -2.46 6.40
C GLY A 104 4.70 -3.09 7.80
N VAL A 105 3.51 -3.34 8.31
CA VAL A 105 3.30 -4.08 9.56
C VAL A 105 2.37 -5.25 9.26
N LEU A 106 2.85 -6.47 9.48
CA LEU A 106 2.03 -7.68 9.43
C LEU A 106 1.60 -8.04 10.84
N CYS A 107 0.29 -8.13 11.06
CA CYS A 107 -0.30 -8.53 12.33
C CYS A 107 -1.08 -9.83 12.15
N THR A 108 -0.86 -10.79 13.05
CA THR A 108 -1.61 -12.06 13.08
C THR A 108 -2.42 -12.16 14.38
N PRO A 109 -3.66 -12.68 14.33
CA PRO A 109 -4.49 -12.84 15.54
C PRO A 109 -3.82 -13.78 16.55
N THR A 110 -3.78 -13.39 17.83
CA THR A 110 -3.28 -14.29 18.90
C THR A 110 -4.21 -15.47 19.16
N ALA A 111 -5.51 -15.31 18.87
CA ALA A 111 -6.53 -16.34 19.00
C ALA A 111 -6.53 -17.37 17.85
N GLY A 112 -5.65 -17.20 16.85
CA GLY A 112 -5.57 -18.02 15.66
C GLY A 112 -6.41 -17.50 14.49
N ASP A 113 -6.04 -17.96 13.29
CA ASP A 113 -6.66 -17.61 12.02
C ASP A 113 -7.94 -18.45 11.77
N LYS A 114 -9.05 -17.78 11.45
CA LYS A 114 -10.34 -18.39 11.09
C LYS A 114 -10.69 -18.22 9.61
N HIS A 115 -9.85 -17.52 8.83
CA HIS A 115 -10.05 -17.19 7.42
C HIS A 115 -9.03 -17.84 6.47
N ASN A 116 -8.39 -18.93 6.90
CA ASN A 116 -7.54 -19.79 6.06
C ASN A 116 -6.44 -19.03 5.29
N GLY A 117 -5.70 -18.19 6.01
CA GLY A 117 -4.57 -17.42 5.50
C GLY A 117 -4.97 -16.15 4.74
N SER A 118 -6.21 -15.69 4.86
CA SER A 118 -6.66 -14.44 4.23
C SER A 118 -5.93 -13.24 4.82
N VAL A 119 -5.43 -12.36 3.94
CA VAL A 119 -4.72 -11.13 4.34
C VAL A 119 -5.51 -9.92 3.87
N GLN A 120 -5.70 -8.96 4.78
CA GLN A 120 -6.26 -7.65 4.45
C GLN A 120 -5.12 -6.64 4.29
N LEU A 121 -5.04 -6.00 3.12
CA LEU A 121 -4.05 -4.96 2.85
C LEU A 121 -4.63 -3.58 3.19
N LEU A 122 -4.03 -2.91 4.17
CA LEU A 122 -4.48 -1.62 4.66
C LEU A 122 -3.49 -0.53 4.24
N ILE A 123 -3.99 0.47 3.51
CA ILE A 123 -3.20 1.61 3.03
C ILE A 123 -3.78 2.86 3.66
N HIS A 124 -2.94 3.67 4.30
CA HIS A 124 -3.37 4.91 4.96
C HIS A 124 -3.59 6.03 3.94
N GLY A 125 -4.29 7.09 4.37
CA GLY A 125 -4.44 8.31 3.59
C GLY A 125 -3.23 9.24 3.65
N ILE A 126 -3.31 10.34 2.91
CA ILE A 126 -2.31 11.42 2.91
C ILE A 126 -2.20 12.05 4.31
N GLY A 127 -0.97 12.19 4.82
CA GLY A 127 -0.71 12.78 6.15
C GLY A 127 -0.88 11.82 7.33
N PHE A 128 -1.10 10.54 7.04
CA PHE A 128 -1.13 9.47 8.04
C PHE A 128 -0.02 8.46 7.77
N ASP A 129 0.15 7.51 8.69
CA ASP A 129 0.98 6.32 8.51
C ASP A 129 0.19 5.06 8.90
N ALA A 130 0.86 3.92 9.05
CA ALA A 130 0.22 2.65 9.43
C ALA A 130 -0.60 2.72 10.75
N SER A 131 -0.28 3.65 11.67
CA SER A 131 -1.02 3.84 12.93
C SER A 131 -2.45 4.34 12.73
N TYR A 132 -2.81 4.84 11.54
CA TYR A 132 -4.20 5.16 11.22
C TYR A 132 -5.12 3.95 11.36
N TRP A 133 -4.64 2.77 10.96
CA TRP A 133 -5.39 1.51 11.05
C TRP A 133 -5.22 0.82 12.41
N ASP A 134 -4.14 1.15 13.13
CA ASP A 134 -3.88 0.67 14.48
C ASP A 134 -3.83 1.82 15.49
N PHE A 135 -4.97 2.49 15.66
CA PHE A 135 -5.05 3.66 16.51
C PHE A 135 -4.91 3.27 17.99
N ALA A 136 -3.87 3.78 18.65
CA ALA A 136 -3.47 3.33 19.99
C ALA A 136 -4.41 3.77 21.12
N PHE A 137 -5.23 4.81 20.91
CA PHE A 137 -6.19 5.26 21.92
C PHE A 137 -7.47 4.43 21.85
N GLN A 138 -7.82 3.74 22.94
CA GLN A 138 -8.96 2.82 23.02
C GLN A 138 -8.98 1.85 21.82
N PRO A 139 -7.95 0.99 21.68
CA PRO A 139 -7.78 0.15 20.50
C PRO A 139 -8.99 -0.75 20.25
N GLU A 140 -9.70 -1.17 21.30
CA GLU A 140 -10.93 -1.96 21.22
C GLU A 140 -12.05 -1.25 20.43
N THR A 141 -11.99 0.07 20.33
CA THR A 141 -13.00 0.91 19.67
C THR A 141 -12.50 1.48 18.34
N TYR A 142 -11.22 1.87 18.25
CA TYR A 142 -10.70 2.64 17.12
C TYR A 142 -9.61 1.95 16.30
N SER A 143 -9.05 0.82 16.76
CA SER A 143 -8.08 0.06 15.98
C SER A 143 -8.81 -0.93 15.06
N TYR A 144 -8.70 -0.71 13.75
CA TYR A 144 -9.15 -1.68 12.77
C TYR A 144 -8.36 -2.99 12.89
N VAL A 145 -7.07 -2.91 13.20
CA VAL A 145 -6.22 -4.09 13.44
C VAL A 145 -6.75 -4.90 14.63
N TYR A 146 -7.15 -4.25 15.73
CA TYR A 146 -7.77 -4.93 16.87
C TYR A 146 -9.07 -5.62 16.46
N ALA A 147 -9.94 -4.92 15.72
CA ALA A 147 -11.22 -5.47 15.27
C ALA A 147 -11.02 -6.68 14.34
N ALA A 148 -10.10 -6.58 13.37
CA ALA A 148 -9.76 -7.65 12.44
C ALA A 148 -9.18 -8.87 13.18
N ALA A 149 -8.24 -8.65 14.11
CA ALA A 149 -7.67 -9.74 14.92
C ALA A 149 -8.71 -10.42 15.83
N SER A 150 -9.71 -9.68 16.31
CA SER A 150 -10.83 -10.26 17.07
C SER A 150 -11.73 -11.13 16.19
N ALA A 151 -11.89 -10.75 14.91
CA ALA A 151 -12.65 -11.52 13.93
C ALA A 151 -11.91 -12.81 13.50
N GLY A 152 -10.61 -12.90 13.76
CA GLY A 152 -9.75 -14.07 13.55
C GLY A 152 -9.31 -14.20 12.11
#